data_AF-A0AAD1Z210-F1
#
_entry.id   AF-A0AAD1Z210-F1
#
_cell.length_a   1.000
_cell.length_b   1.000
_cell.length_c   1.000
_cell.angle_alpha   90.00
_cell.angle_beta   90.00
_cell.angle_gamma   90.00
#
_symmetry.space_group_name_H-M   'P 1'
#
loop_
_entity.id
_entity.type
_entity.pdbx_description
1 polymer ?
#
loop_
_entity_poly.entity_id
_entity_poly.type
_entity_poly.pdbx_seq_one_letter_code
_entity_poly.pdbx_strand_id
1 'polypeptide(L)'
;MGEFDTVIGDNEKSDSYGNHIGINVNGMNSIATESASYYEGWTQKKEEIDLEGDQPIQAWIDYDGLAVNVTVAPLSISKPIKPLLSQSMDLSLVMKVHMYAGFSAATGEKTSSHYILGWSFKLNGTADPLDVSQFSAIPAEKSSSSQNKLQIALISTFSVALFLLVLALISIFAYRKVMKFEALEDWELDCPHRFRYKDLYVATKRFKESEIIGVGGFGTVYKGVLRATGAEVAVKKITSNDTLKGTREFAAEIESLGRLRHKNLVNLQGHCFELGTKIQYHQRRCIRADIFT
;
A
#
# COMPACT_ATOMS: atom_id res chain seq x y z
N MET A 1 0.38 -45.81 -10.17
CA MET A 1 0.31 -44.93 -8.98
C MET A 1 -1.12 -44.95 -8.49
N GLY A 2 -1.37 -45.06 -7.19
CA GLY A 2 -2.69 -44.76 -6.63
C GLY A 2 -2.74 -43.27 -6.29
N GLU A 3 -3.84 -42.60 -6.59
CA GLU A 3 -4.06 -41.20 -6.24
C GLU A 3 -5.27 -41.04 -5.31
N PHE A 4 -5.19 -40.05 -4.43
CA PHE A 4 -6.24 -39.65 -3.50
C PHE A 4 -6.44 -38.16 -3.73
N ASP A 5 -7.49 -37.81 -4.46
CA ASP A 5 -7.69 -36.44 -4.92
C ASP A 5 -8.82 -35.76 -4.15
N THR A 6 -8.46 -34.65 -3.52
CA THR A 6 -9.35 -33.78 -2.76
C THR A 6 -9.88 -32.61 -3.59
N VAL A 7 -9.31 -32.32 -4.77
CA VAL A 7 -9.63 -31.13 -5.56
C VAL A 7 -9.78 -31.47 -7.04
N ILE A 8 -10.85 -30.96 -7.67
CA ILE A 8 -11.04 -31.11 -9.13
C ILE A 8 -9.87 -30.43 -9.86
N GLY A 9 -9.15 -31.18 -10.71
CA GLY A 9 -8.14 -30.60 -11.59
C GLY A 9 -8.77 -29.71 -12.67
N ASP A 10 -8.06 -28.65 -13.11
CA ASP A 10 -8.55 -27.62 -14.06
C ASP A 10 -9.10 -28.17 -15.41
N ASN A 11 -8.90 -29.45 -15.72
CA ASN A 11 -9.33 -30.10 -16.96
C ASN A 11 -10.31 -31.28 -16.77
N GLU A 12 -10.80 -31.54 -15.55
CA GLU A 12 -11.72 -32.65 -15.29
C GLU A 12 -13.19 -32.24 -15.50
N LYS A 13 -13.99 -33.11 -16.14
CA LYS A 13 -15.40 -32.83 -16.46
C LYS A 13 -16.25 -32.77 -15.18
N SER A 14 -17.16 -31.80 -15.17
CA SER A 14 -17.93 -31.21 -14.06
C SER A 14 -18.77 -32.10 -13.14
N ASP A 15 -18.76 -33.41 -13.28
CA ASP A 15 -19.75 -34.28 -12.62
C ASP A 15 -19.18 -35.02 -11.39
N SER A 16 -17.86 -34.95 -11.17
CA SER A 16 -17.22 -35.42 -9.94
C SER A 16 -16.99 -34.22 -9.02
N TYR A 17 -17.72 -34.13 -7.92
CA TYR A 17 -17.19 -33.38 -6.78
C TYR A 17 -15.81 -33.97 -6.44
N GLY A 18 -14.79 -33.15 -6.18
CA GLY A 18 -13.51 -33.65 -5.63
C GLY A 18 -13.80 -34.53 -4.40
N ASN A 19 -12.88 -35.44 -4.03
CA ASN A 19 -13.06 -36.59 -3.12
C ASN A 19 -13.11 -37.95 -3.87
N HIS A 20 -12.10 -38.26 -4.67
CA HIS A 20 -12.02 -39.52 -5.42
C HIS A 20 -10.66 -40.22 -5.25
N ILE A 21 -10.65 -41.52 -5.56
CA ILE A 21 -9.45 -42.35 -5.56
C ILE A 21 -9.26 -42.88 -6.97
N GLY A 22 -8.04 -42.82 -7.47
CA GLY A 22 -7.71 -43.21 -8.84
C GLY A 22 -6.50 -44.13 -8.96
N ILE A 23 -6.37 -44.78 -10.11
CA ILE A 23 -5.18 -45.53 -10.52
C ILE A 23 -4.62 -44.88 -11.78
N ASN A 24 -3.36 -44.46 -11.73
CA ASN A 24 -2.70 -43.73 -12.80
C ASN A 24 -1.50 -44.50 -13.33
N VAL A 25 -1.35 -44.52 -14.65
CA VAL A 25 -0.28 -45.22 -15.34
C VAL A 25 0.33 -44.30 -16.37
N ASN A 26 1.62 -43.97 -16.19
CA ASN A 26 2.39 -43.13 -17.13
C ASN A 26 1.72 -41.78 -17.51
N GLY A 27 0.88 -41.22 -16.64
CA GLY A 27 0.18 -39.95 -16.87
C GLY A 27 -0.62 -39.50 -15.66
N MET A 28 -1.20 -38.30 -15.72
CA MET A 28 -2.07 -37.74 -14.67
C MET A 28 -3.54 -38.12 -14.84
N ASN A 29 -3.93 -38.69 -15.98
CA ASN A 29 -5.29 -39.17 -16.16
C ASN A 29 -5.41 -40.58 -15.57
N SER A 30 -6.31 -40.75 -14.62
CA SER A 30 -6.60 -42.07 -14.04
C SER A 30 -7.21 -43.00 -15.09
N ILE A 31 -6.75 -44.24 -15.10
CA ILE A 31 -7.32 -45.32 -15.91
C ILE A 31 -8.53 -45.97 -15.25
N ALA A 32 -8.65 -45.81 -13.92
CA ALA A 32 -9.79 -46.19 -13.11
C ALA A 32 -9.94 -45.15 -12.00
N THR A 33 -11.16 -44.72 -11.71
CA THR A 33 -11.48 -43.76 -10.65
C THR A 33 -12.80 -44.14 -9.99
N GLU A 34 -12.94 -43.85 -8.71
CA GLU A 34 -14.15 -44.08 -7.93
C GLU A 34 -14.23 -43.08 -6.78
N SER A 35 -15.45 -42.67 -6.38
CA SER A 35 -15.64 -41.78 -5.23
C SER A 35 -15.09 -42.42 -3.96
N ALA A 36 -14.39 -41.63 -3.13
CA ALA A 36 -13.74 -42.11 -1.93
C ALA A 36 -14.75 -42.74 -0.97
N SER A 37 -14.65 -44.06 -0.80
CA SER A 37 -15.63 -44.84 -0.04
C SER A 37 -15.08 -46.23 0.29
N TYR A 38 -15.74 -46.94 1.19
CA TYR A 38 -15.39 -48.32 1.54
C TYR A 38 -16.63 -49.20 1.68
N TYR A 39 -16.42 -50.50 1.53
CA TYR A 39 -17.46 -51.50 1.74
C TYR A 39 -17.41 -52.01 3.18
N GLU A 40 -18.48 -51.81 3.94
CA GLU A 40 -18.61 -52.36 5.28
C GLU A 40 -18.74 -53.90 5.21
N GLY A 41 -17.91 -54.62 5.98
CA GLY A 41 -17.64 -56.05 5.76
C GLY A 41 -18.89 -56.95 5.71
N TRP A 42 -19.82 -56.79 6.66
CA TRP A 42 -20.98 -57.68 6.80
C TRP A 42 -22.18 -57.29 5.95
N THR A 43 -22.37 -55.99 5.72
CA THR A 43 -23.53 -55.44 5.03
C THR A 43 -23.26 -55.21 3.55
N GLN A 44 -21.99 -55.19 3.13
CA GLN A 44 -21.53 -54.75 1.81
C GLN A 44 -22.07 -53.36 1.43
N LYS A 45 -22.48 -52.58 2.43
CA LYS A 45 -22.93 -51.21 2.25
C LYS A 45 -21.70 -50.35 1.93
N LYS A 46 -21.85 -49.49 0.94
CA LYS A 46 -20.83 -48.51 0.56
C LYS A 46 -21.00 -47.27 1.44
N GLU A 47 -19.98 -46.97 2.23
CA GLU A 47 -19.91 -45.79 3.10
C GLU A 47 -18.89 -44.81 2.55
N GLU A 48 -19.24 -43.53 2.53
CA GLU A 48 -18.37 -42.47 2.00
C GLU A 48 -17.21 -42.17 2.96
N ILE A 49 -16.06 -41.82 2.38
CA ILE A 49 -14.89 -41.34 3.11
C ILE A 49 -14.66 -39.91 2.68
N ASP A 50 -14.57 -39.01 3.64
CA ASP A 50 -14.15 -37.64 3.39
C ASP A 50 -12.61 -37.56 3.43
N LEU A 51 -11.98 -37.40 2.26
CA LEU A 51 -10.53 -37.24 2.14
C LEU A 51 -10.03 -35.88 2.64
N GLU A 52 -10.89 -34.86 2.71
CA GLU A 52 -10.55 -33.55 3.33
C GLU A 52 -10.73 -33.58 4.86
N GLY A 53 -11.32 -34.64 5.41
CA GLY A 53 -11.62 -34.77 6.83
C GLY A 53 -10.39 -35.00 7.71
N ASP A 54 -10.49 -34.62 8.99
CA ASP A 54 -9.43 -34.78 10.00
C ASP A 54 -9.21 -36.24 10.47
N GLN A 55 -9.99 -37.18 9.93
CA GLN A 55 -9.94 -38.58 10.36
C GLN A 55 -8.85 -39.33 9.59
N PRO A 56 -7.93 -40.03 10.28
CA PRO A 56 -6.90 -40.79 9.60
C PRO A 56 -7.53 -41.95 8.82
N ILE A 57 -7.04 -42.12 7.60
CA ILE A 57 -7.48 -43.16 6.67
C ILE A 57 -6.32 -44.11 6.42
N GLN A 58 -6.63 -45.39 6.26
CA GLN A 58 -5.67 -46.40 5.82
C GLN A 58 -6.03 -46.87 4.41
N ALA A 59 -4.99 -46.95 3.57
CA ALA A 59 -5.08 -47.47 2.23
C ALA A 59 -4.21 -48.72 2.06
N TRP A 60 -4.69 -49.66 1.24
CA TRP A 60 -3.97 -50.85 0.82
C TRP A 60 -3.93 -50.88 -0.70
N ILE A 61 -2.74 -51.05 -1.25
CA ILE A 61 -2.52 -51.21 -2.69
C ILE A 61 -1.84 -52.57 -2.87
N ASP A 62 -2.60 -53.53 -3.37
CA ASP A 62 -2.11 -54.89 -3.62
C ASP A 62 -2.01 -55.13 -5.11
N TYR A 63 -0.96 -55.83 -5.52
CA TYR A 63 -0.80 -56.31 -6.89
C TYR A 63 -0.51 -57.82 -6.86
N ASP A 64 -1.34 -58.59 -7.54
CA ASP A 64 -1.25 -60.06 -7.58
C ASP A 64 -0.59 -60.61 -8.85
N GLY A 65 -0.07 -59.73 -9.71
CA GLY A 65 0.48 -60.09 -11.03
C GLY A 65 -0.53 -59.94 -12.17
N LEU A 66 -1.83 -59.83 -11.89
CA LEU A 66 -2.90 -59.68 -12.88
C LEU A 66 -3.67 -58.38 -12.70
N ALA A 67 -3.92 -57.96 -11.47
CA ALA A 67 -4.71 -56.79 -11.16
C ALA A 67 -4.14 -55.99 -9.99
N VAL A 68 -4.30 -54.67 -10.08
CA VAL A 68 -4.06 -53.74 -8.98
C VAL A 68 -5.37 -53.54 -8.23
N ASN A 69 -5.36 -53.87 -6.95
CA ASN A 69 -6.49 -53.71 -6.05
C ASN A 69 -6.20 -52.58 -5.07
N VAL A 70 -7.10 -51.59 -5.01
CA VAL A 70 -7.04 -50.49 -4.05
C VAL A 70 -8.19 -50.64 -3.08
N THR A 71 -7.83 -50.76 -1.81
CA THR A 71 -8.79 -50.76 -0.70
C THR A 71 -8.49 -49.58 0.20
N VAL A 72 -9.52 -48.94 0.74
CA VAL A 72 -9.40 -47.82 1.67
C VAL A 72 -10.42 -48.00 2.78
N ALA A 73 -10.11 -47.51 3.99
CA ALA A 73 -11.05 -47.42 5.11
C ALA A 73 -10.53 -46.43 6.17
N PRO A 74 -11.41 -45.88 7.03
CA PRO A 74 -10.97 -45.21 8.27
C PRO A 74 -10.03 -46.10 9.10
N LEU A 75 -9.05 -45.50 9.78
CA LEU A 75 -8.01 -46.24 10.50
C LEU A 75 -8.54 -47.19 11.59
N SER A 76 -9.74 -46.93 12.13
CA SER A 76 -10.41 -47.77 13.13
C SER A 76 -11.07 -49.03 12.54
N ILE A 77 -11.11 -49.16 11.22
CA ILE A 77 -11.80 -50.23 10.50
C ILE A 77 -10.77 -51.17 9.89
N SER A 78 -10.94 -52.47 10.14
CA SER A 78 -10.11 -53.50 9.51
C SER A 78 -10.29 -53.50 7.99
N LYS A 79 -9.21 -53.79 7.25
CA LYS A 79 -9.22 -53.86 5.78
C LYS A 79 -10.49 -54.53 5.21
N PRO A 80 -11.32 -53.79 4.45
CA PRO A 80 -12.45 -54.37 3.74
C PRO A 80 -12.06 -55.53 2.83
N ILE A 81 -12.91 -56.57 2.80
CA ILE A 81 -12.70 -57.75 1.94
C ILE A 81 -12.85 -57.36 0.47
N LYS A 82 -13.83 -56.51 0.16
CA LYS A 82 -14.07 -56.02 -1.20
C LYS A 82 -13.22 -54.76 -1.45
N PRO A 83 -12.35 -54.76 -2.46
CA PRO A 83 -11.60 -53.56 -2.82
C PRO A 83 -12.53 -52.49 -3.37
N LEU A 84 -12.13 -51.22 -3.22
CA LEU A 84 -12.84 -50.09 -3.82
C LEU A 84 -12.64 -50.10 -5.34
N LEU A 85 -11.39 -50.26 -5.77
CA LEU A 85 -11.01 -50.36 -7.18
C LEU A 85 -10.24 -51.66 -7.43
N SER A 86 -10.53 -52.28 -8.57
CA SER A 86 -9.79 -53.43 -9.08
C SER A 86 -9.58 -53.23 -10.58
N GLN A 87 -8.32 -53.05 -10.99
CA GLN A 87 -7.95 -52.82 -12.37
C GLN A 87 -7.03 -53.92 -12.86
N SER A 88 -7.50 -54.71 -13.84
CA SER A 88 -6.67 -55.71 -14.52
C SER A 88 -5.61 -55.00 -15.36
N MET A 89 -4.33 -55.28 -15.06
CA MET A 89 -3.19 -54.70 -15.75
C MET A 89 -1.92 -55.52 -15.51
N ASP A 90 -1.16 -55.74 -16.59
CA ASP A 90 0.19 -56.28 -16.52
C ASP A 90 1.20 -55.14 -16.26
N LEU A 91 1.71 -55.06 -15.03
CA LEU A 91 2.69 -54.05 -14.64
C LEU A 91 4.09 -54.32 -15.20
N SER A 92 4.36 -55.53 -15.73
CA SER A 92 5.67 -55.86 -16.32
C SER A 92 5.99 -55.00 -17.55
N LEU A 93 4.95 -54.48 -18.23
CA LEU A 93 5.09 -53.59 -19.38
C LEU A 93 5.54 -52.18 -19.00
N VAL A 94 5.41 -51.80 -17.73
CA VAL A 94 5.68 -50.44 -17.23
C VAL A 94 6.81 -50.43 -16.20
N MET A 95 6.94 -51.49 -15.42
CA MET A 95 7.95 -51.59 -14.37
C MET A 95 9.33 -51.89 -14.93
N LYS A 96 10.33 -51.18 -14.40
CA LYS A 96 11.75 -51.44 -14.69
C LYS A 96 12.34 -52.38 -13.64
N VAL A 97 13.50 -52.95 -13.95
CA VAL A 97 14.26 -53.82 -13.03
C VAL A 97 14.51 -53.15 -11.66
N HIS A 98 14.69 -51.83 -11.66
CA HIS A 98 14.83 -51.02 -10.45
C HIS A 98 13.83 -49.87 -10.47
N MET A 99 13.06 -49.76 -9.39
CA MET A 99 12.10 -48.67 -9.16
C MET A 99 12.10 -48.30 -7.67
N TYR A 100 11.61 -47.10 -7.39
CA TYR A 100 11.40 -46.62 -6.03
C TYR A 100 9.90 -46.51 -5.76
N ALA A 101 9.51 -46.82 -4.53
CA ALA A 101 8.17 -46.58 -4.02
C ALA A 101 8.23 -45.44 -2.99
N GLY A 102 7.20 -44.60 -2.99
CA GLY A 102 7.13 -43.46 -2.09
C GLY A 102 5.80 -42.73 -2.22
N PHE A 103 5.69 -41.65 -1.47
CA PHE A 103 4.50 -40.78 -1.44
C PHE A 103 4.83 -39.45 -2.10
N SER A 104 3.83 -38.87 -2.75
CA SER A 104 3.88 -37.51 -3.27
C SER A 104 2.58 -36.82 -2.90
N ALA A 105 2.66 -35.55 -2.53
CA ALA A 105 1.51 -34.70 -2.27
C ALA A 105 1.80 -33.32 -2.84
N ALA A 106 0.76 -32.62 -3.26
CA ALA A 106 0.86 -31.27 -3.81
C ALA A 106 -0.29 -30.42 -3.28
N THR A 107 -0.04 -29.13 -3.10
CA THR A 107 -1.05 -28.15 -2.73
C THR A 107 -1.21 -27.15 -3.87
N GLY A 108 -2.43 -26.65 -4.05
CA GLY A 108 -2.78 -25.67 -5.09
C GLY A 108 -3.28 -24.37 -4.47
N GLU A 109 -4.36 -23.80 -5.02
CA GLU A 109 -5.01 -22.61 -4.47
C GLU A 109 -5.61 -22.84 -3.07
N LYS A 110 -6.04 -24.08 -2.78
CA LYS A 110 -6.43 -24.51 -1.43
C LYS A 110 -5.21 -25.01 -0.66
N THR A 111 -5.09 -24.59 0.59
CA THR A 111 -4.08 -25.10 1.53
C THR A 111 -4.56 -26.41 2.15
N SER A 112 -3.77 -27.48 1.99
CA SER A 112 -3.97 -28.77 2.65
C SER A 112 -2.68 -29.23 3.33
N SER A 113 -2.82 -29.90 4.47
CA SER A 113 -1.73 -30.54 5.18
C SER A 113 -1.75 -32.05 4.91
N HIS A 114 -0.63 -32.62 4.47
CA HIS A 114 -0.54 -34.05 4.15
C HIS A 114 0.41 -34.77 5.11
N TYR A 115 -0.13 -35.70 5.89
CA TYR A 115 0.63 -36.46 6.88
C TYR A 115 0.61 -37.95 6.57
N ILE A 116 1.79 -38.57 6.52
CA ILE A 116 1.93 -40.03 6.49
C ILE A 116 2.26 -40.48 7.92
N LEU A 117 1.29 -41.10 8.59
CA LEU A 117 1.44 -41.58 9.97
C LEU A 117 2.31 -42.84 10.07
N GLY A 118 2.25 -43.68 9.05
CA GLY A 118 3.02 -44.91 8.94
C GLY A 118 2.82 -45.55 7.59
N TRP A 119 3.78 -46.36 7.16
CA TRP A 119 3.70 -47.14 5.94
C TRP A 119 4.47 -48.45 6.08
N SER A 120 4.01 -49.46 5.38
CA SER A 120 4.60 -50.79 5.33
C SER A 120 4.59 -51.27 3.90
N PHE A 121 5.70 -51.81 3.43
CA PHE A 121 5.86 -52.23 2.04
C PHE A 121 6.61 -53.55 1.98
N LYS A 122 6.11 -54.46 1.13
CA LYS A 122 6.73 -55.76 0.90
C LYS A 122 6.52 -56.19 -0.55
N LEU A 123 7.59 -56.69 -1.15
CA LEU A 123 7.53 -57.38 -2.44
C LEU A 123 7.30 -58.87 -2.20
N ASN A 124 6.52 -59.51 -3.08
CA ASN A 124 6.28 -60.95 -3.07
C ASN A 124 5.73 -61.47 -1.74
N GLY A 125 4.73 -60.79 -1.20
CA GLY A 125 4.04 -61.20 0.01
C GLY A 125 3.16 -60.10 0.57
N THR A 126 2.58 -60.34 1.75
CA THR A 126 1.77 -59.35 2.45
C THR A 126 2.66 -58.49 3.35
N ALA A 127 2.53 -57.17 3.21
CA ALA A 127 3.21 -56.21 4.09
C ALA A 127 2.74 -56.38 5.55
N ASP A 128 3.63 -56.13 6.50
CA ASP A 128 3.30 -56.29 7.91
C ASP A 128 2.24 -55.24 8.32
N PRO A 129 1.26 -55.61 9.17
CA PRO A 129 0.24 -54.68 9.64
C PRO A 129 0.86 -53.48 10.36
N LEU A 130 0.24 -52.32 10.19
CA LEU A 130 0.65 -51.10 10.88
C LEU A 130 0.25 -51.16 12.36
N ASP A 131 1.21 -50.94 13.25
CA ASP A 131 0.94 -50.79 14.68
C ASP A 131 0.51 -49.34 14.99
N VAL A 132 -0.80 -49.12 14.98
CA VAL A 132 -1.43 -47.82 15.20
C VAL A 132 -1.08 -47.21 16.56
N SER A 133 -0.72 -48.04 17.55
CA SER A 133 -0.38 -47.56 18.90
C SER A 133 0.90 -46.73 18.95
N GLN A 134 1.77 -46.84 17.93
CA GLN A 134 3.04 -46.13 17.85
C GLN A 134 2.92 -44.78 17.12
N PHE A 135 1.75 -44.46 16.58
CA PHE A 135 1.57 -43.25 15.80
C PHE A 135 1.52 -42.01 16.68
N SER A 136 2.30 -41.00 16.30
CA SER A 136 2.25 -39.69 16.95
C SER A 136 0.93 -39.00 16.67
N ALA A 137 0.44 -38.20 17.63
CA ALA A 137 -0.74 -37.38 17.41
C ALA A 137 -0.51 -36.40 16.25
N ILE A 138 -1.51 -36.28 15.37
CA ILE A 138 -1.49 -35.29 14.28
C ILE A 138 -1.38 -33.90 14.91
N PRO A 139 -0.45 -33.04 14.45
CA PRO A 139 -0.40 -31.66 14.91
C PRO A 139 -1.77 -31.01 14.68
N ALA A 140 -2.41 -30.53 15.74
CA ALA A 140 -3.66 -29.81 15.58
C ALA A 140 -3.43 -28.62 14.64
N GLU A 141 -4.14 -28.59 13.51
CA GLU A 141 -4.13 -27.40 12.68
C GLU A 141 -4.62 -26.24 13.54
N LYS A 142 -3.77 -25.23 13.70
CA LYS A 142 -4.20 -23.95 14.23
C LYS A 142 -5.16 -23.40 13.18
N SER A 143 -6.44 -23.71 13.31
CA SER A 143 -7.48 -23.08 12.51
C SER A 143 -7.18 -21.59 12.52
N SER A 144 -7.00 -21.02 11.34
CA SER A 144 -6.85 -19.58 11.20
C SER A 144 -8.15 -18.99 11.69
N SER A 145 -8.20 -18.69 12.98
CA SER A 145 -9.44 -18.40 13.66
C SER A 145 -10.06 -17.18 12.99
N SER A 146 -11.38 -17.17 12.90
CA SER A 146 -12.15 -16.04 12.38
C SER A 146 -11.82 -14.70 13.08
N GLN A 147 -11.04 -14.74 14.17
CA GLN A 147 -10.51 -13.57 14.89
C GLN A 147 -9.60 -12.68 14.02
N ASN A 148 -9.03 -13.19 12.92
CA ASN A 148 -8.16 -12.38 12.06
C ASN A 148 -8.92 -11.56 11.00
N LYS A 149 -10.13 -11.96 10.59
CA LYS A 149 -10.88 -11.23 9.54
C LYS A 149 -11.33 -9.85 10.01
N LEU A 150 -11.80 -9.74 11.25
CA LEU A 150 -12.22 -8.48 11.87
C LEU A 150 -11.03 -7.54 12.10
N GLN A 151 -9.88 -8.05 12.57
CA GLN A 151 -8.67 -7.24 12.76
C GLN A 151 -8.13 -6.70 11.42
N ILE A 152 -8.08 -7.53 10.38
CA ILE A 152 -7.64 -7.12 9.05
C ILE A 152 -8.58 -6.05 8.45
N ALA A 153 -9.90 -6.22 8.61
CA ALA A 153 -10.89 -5.24 8.14
C ALA A 153 -10.75 -3.88 8.88
N LEU A 154 -10.48 -3.89 10.18
CA LEU A 154 -10.27 -2.68 10.97
C LEU A 154 -8.98 -1.94 10.58
N ILE A 155 -7.88 -2.66 10.34
CA ILE A 155 -6.62 -2.04 9.89
C ILE A 155 -6.78 -1.41 8.50
N SER A 156 -7.45 -2.11 7.58
CA SER A 156 -7.68 -1.62 6.21
C SER A 156 -8.51 -0.33 6.20
N THR A 157 -9.61 -0.30 6.97
CA THR A 157 -10.49 0.88 7.05
C THR A 157 -9.78 2.09 7.69
N PHE A 158 -8.99 1.87 8.74
CA PHE A 158 -8.22 2.95 9.38
C PHE A 158 -7.15 3.53 8.45
N SER A 159 -6.48 2.69 7.66
CA SER A 159 -5.46 3.13 6.70
C SER A 159 -6.05 4.04 5.61
N VAL A 160 -7.22 3.70 5.07
CA VAL A 160 -7.89 4.51 4.03
C VAL A 160 -8.37 5.84 4.61
N ALA A 161 -8.95 5.83 5.82
CA ALA A 161 -9.40 7.05 6.49
C ALA A 161 -8.24 8.02 6.77
N LEU A 162 -7.09 7.50 7.24
CA LEU A 162 -5.89 8.32 7.49
C LEU A 162 -5.34 8.93 6.20
N PHE A 163 -5.30 8.16 5.10
CA PHE A 163 -4.84 8.65 3.81
C PHE A 163 -5.71 9.81 3.28
N LEU A 164 -7.04 9.67 3.35
CA LEU A 164 -7.98 10.72 2.95
C LEU A 164 -7.85 11.98 3.82
N LEU A 165 -7.64 11.81 5.13
CA LEU A 165 -7.42 12.93 6.05
C LEU A 165 -6.14 13.70 5.70
N VAL A 166 -5.05 13.00 5.39
CA VAL A 166 -3.79 13.64 4.98
C VAL A 166 -3.96 14.42 3.67
N LEU A 167 -4.65 13.85 2.68
CA LEU A 167 -4.95 14.55 1.42
C LEU A 167 -5.79 15.81 1.64
N ALA A 168 -6.80 15.76 2.51
CA ALA A 168 -7.61 16.92 2.87
C ALA A 168 -6.79 18.00 3.58
N LEU A 169 -5.87 17.62 4.47
CA LEU A 169 -4.98 18.59 5.13
C LEU A 169 -4.02 19.25 4.14
N ILE A 170 -3.47 18.49 3.18
CA ILE A 170 -2.61 19.02 2.13
C ILE A 170 -3.40 19.98 1.22
N SER A 171 -4.62 19.61 0.82
CA SER A 171 -5.45 20.48 -0.03
C SER A 171 -5.86 21.76 0.69
N ILE A 172 -6.23 21.69 1.97
CA ILE A 172 -6.50 22.88 2.80
C ILE A 172 -5.24 23.74 2.93
N PHE A 173 -4.08 23.15 3.16
CA PHE A 173 -2.82 23.89 3.24
C PHE A 173 -2.49 24.59 1.93
N ALA A 174 -2.62 23.89 0.80
CA ALA A 174 -2.43 24.46 -0.53
C ALA A 174 -3.42 25.59 -0.81
N TYR A 175 -4.71 25.39 -0.51
CA TYR A 175 -5.74 26.42 -0.63
C TYR A 175 -5.43 27.66 0.22
N ARG A 176 -5.06 27.48 1.50
CA ARG A 176 -4.67 28.60 2.38
C ARG A 176 -3.41 29.31 1.90
N LYS A 177 -2.49 28.60 1.24
CA LYS A 177 -1.29 29.20 0.64
C LYS A 177 -1.63 30.03 -0.59
N VAL A 178 -2.54 29.55 -1.44
CA VAL A 178 -3.02 30.30 -2.62
C VAL A 178 -3.86 31.49 -2.20
N MET A 179 -4.83 31.32 -1.30
CA MET A 179 -5.64 32.43 -0.78
C MET A 179 -4.82 33.49 -0.04
N LYS A 180 -3.72 33.11 0.64
CA LYS A 180 -2.79 34.10 1.22
C LYS A 180 -1.97 34.84 0.17
N PHE A 181 -1.77 34.26 -1.01
CA PHE A 181 -1.14 34.93 -2.14
C PHE A 181 -2.13 35.89 -2.82
N GLU A 182 -3.42 35.52 -2.87
CA GLU A 182 -4.51 36.41 -3.30
C GLU A 182 -4.89 37.46 -2.25
N ALA A 183 -4.56 37.26 -0.98
CA ALA A 183 -4.67 38.28 0.08
C ALA A 183 -3.57 39.36 0.01
N LEU A 184 -2.99 39.59 -1.16
CA LEU A 184 -2.46 40.91 -1.50
C LEU A 184 -3.70 41.79 -1.73
N GLU A 185 -3.99 42.62 -0.74
CA GLU A 185 -5.16 43.49 -0.65
C GLU A 185 -5.38 44.29 -1.96
N ASP A 186 -6.66 44.42 -2.37
CA ASP A 186 -7.12 45.05 -3.63
C ASP A 186 -6.52 46.43 -3.95
N TRP A 187 -5.91 47.12 -2.97
CA TRP A 187 -5.20 48.37 -3.17
C TRP A 187 -3.87 48.23 -3.93
N GLU A 188 -3.28 47.04 -4.06
CA GLU A 188 -2.06 46.82 -4.87
C GLU A 188 -2.32 46.90 -6.39
N LEU A 189 -3.58 46.81 -6.85
CA LEU A 189 -3.93 46.83 -8.28
C LEU A 189 -3.99 48.25 -8.88
N ASP A 190 -4.12 49.29 -8.05
CA ASP A 190 -4.35 50.68 -8.48
C ASP A 190 -3.20 51.64 -8.10
N CYS A 191 -2.12 51.11 -7.52
CA CYS A 191 -1.01 51.90 -6.96
C CYS A 191 0.27 51.86 -7.83
N PRO A 192 1.13 52.90 -7.77
CA PRO A 192 2.34 52.99 -8.59
C PRO A 192 3.36 51.87 -8.29
N HIS A 193 4.18 51.56 -9.30
CA HIS A 193 5.09 50.41 -9.45
C HIS A 193 5.73 49.90 -8.14
N ARG A 194 5.64 48.59 -7.86
CA ARG A 194 6.27 47.99 -6.68
C ARG A 194 7.78 47.83 -6.90
N PHE A 195 8.58 48.60 -6.15
CA PHE A 195 10.03 48.45 -6.14
C PHE A 195 10.46 47.31 -5.24
N ARG A 196 11.50 46.56 -5.63
CA ARG A 196 12.14 45.58 -4.75
C ARG A 196 13.06 46.32 -3.78
N TYR A 197 13.12 45.89 -2.52
CA TYR A 197 13.97 46.51 -1.50
C TYR A 197 15.43 46.62 -1.95
N LYS A 198 15.96 45.56 -2.56
CA LYS A 198 17.33 45.52 -3.10
C LYS A 198 17.62 46.67 -4.07
N ASP A 199 16.63 47.08 -4.87
CA ASP A 199 16.79 48.10 -5.90
C ASP A 199 16.90 49.48 -5.23
N LEU A 200 16.07 49.77 -4.21
CA LEU A 200 16.12 51.00 -3.41
C LEU A 200 17.33 51.04 -2.46
N TYR A 201 17.70 49.92 -1.86
CA TYR A 201 18.87 49.78 -1.02
C TYR A 201 20.14 50.12 -1.80
N VAL A 202 20.24 49.64 -3.03
CA VAL A 202 21.35 49.96 -3.92
C VAL A 202 21.29 51.41 -4.39
N ALA A 203 20.11 51.91 -4.79
CA ALA A 203 19.93 53.28 -5.28
C ALA A 203 20.37 54.32 -4.25
N THR A 204 20.10 54.08 -2.96
CA THR A 204 20.43 54.96 -1.83
C THR A 204 21.82 54.70 -1.23
N LYS A 205 22.69 53.96 -1.94
CA LYS A 205 24.02 53.53 -1.46
C LYS A 205 23.97 52.89 -0.07
N ARG A 206 22.98 52.02 0.15
CA ARG A 206 22.69 51.29 1.39
C ARG A 206 22.09 52.17 2.50
N PHE A 207 21.28 53.16 2.16
CA PHE A 207 20.75 54.17 3.09
C PHE A 207 21.86 54.87 3.87
N LYS A 208 22.90 55.31 3.16
CA LYS A 208 24.05 55.99 3.76
C LYS A 208 23.66 57.39 4.23
N GLU A 209 24.18 57.81 5.38
CA GLU A 209 23.88 59.14 5.96
C GLU A 209 24.22 60.30 5.01
N SER A 210 25.27 60.16 4.19
CA SER A 210 25.64 61.17 3.20
C SER A 210 24.61 61.40 2.10
N GLU A 211 23.64 60.50 1.95
CA GLU A 211 22.55 60.64 0.99
C GLU A 211 21.27 61.18 1.64
N ILE A 212 21.27 61.50 2.94
CA ILE A 212 20.07 62.06 3.60
C ILE A 212 19.80 63.46 3.05
N ILE A 213 18.59 63.67 2.55
CA ILE A 213 18.10 64.96 2.05
C ILE A 213 16.99 65.56 2.93
N GLY A 214 16.47 64.79 3.90
CA GLY A 214 15.51 65.30 4.88
C GLY A 214 15.22 64.30 6.00
N VAL A 215 14.91 64.82 7.19
CA VAL A 215 14.50 64.03 8.36
C VAL A 215 13.24 64.68 8.95
N GLY A 216 12.23 63.89 9.25
CA GLY A 216 11.00 64.37 9.90
C GLY A 216 10.31 63.29 10.71
N GLY A 217 9.17 63.61 11.31
CA GLY A 217 8.41 62.69 12.17
C GLY A 217 7.93 61.40 11.48
N PHE A 218 7.92 61.39 10.14
CA PHE A 218 7.48 60.25 9.32
C PHE A 218 8.66 59.45 8.71
N GLY A 219 9.88 59.71 9.16
CA GLY A 219 11.09 58.97 8.75
C GLY A 219 12.16 59.84 8.09
N THR A 220 13.09 59.16 7.41
CA THR A 220 14.27 59.77 6.79
C THR A 220 14.19 59.63 5.27
N VAL A 221 14.42 60.73 4.56
CA VAL A 221 14.43 60.80 3.09
C VAL A 221 15.87 60.77 2.60
N TYR A 222 16.16 59.83 1.70
CA TYR A 222 17.47 59.63 1.09
C TYR A 222 17.41 59.98 -0.40
N LYS A 223 18.43 60.63 -0.94
CA LYS A 223 18.67 60.70 -2.37
C LYS A 223 19.09 59.32 -2.88
N GLY A 224 18.63 58.95 -4.06
CA GLY A 224 19.05 57.73 -4.73
C GLY A 224 19.00 57.87 -6.25
N VAL A 225 19.64 56.93 -6.94
CA VAL A 225 19.59 56.82 -8.40
C VAL A 225 19.19 55.40 -8.78
N LEU A 226 18.08 55.26 -9.50
CA LEU A 226 17.60 53.96 -9.96
C LEU A 226 18.51 53.44 -11.06
N ARG A 227 19.20 52.31 -10.84
CA ARG A 227 20.15 51.74 -11.82
C ARG A 227 19.53 51.41 -13.17
N ALA A 228 18.26 51.01 -13.20
CA ALA A 228 17.59 50.58 -14.42
C ALA A 228 17.25 51.76 -15.36
N THR A 229 17.01 52.95 -14.82
CA THR A 229 16.53 54.11 -15.58
C THR A 229 17.47 55.32 -15.52
N GLY A 230 18.41 55.34 -14.58
CA GLY A 230 19.24 56.50 -14.28
C GLY A 230 18.51 57.64 -13.56
N ALA A 231 17.23 57.47 -13.23
CA ALA A 231 16.41 58.52 -12.62
C ALA A 231 16.84 58.81 -11.17
N GLU A 232 16.94 60.09 -10.83
CA GLU A 232 17.11 60.54 -9.44
C GLU A 232 15.78 60.39 -8.67
N VAL A 233 15.86 59.84 -7.46
CA VAL A 233 14.71 59.55 -6.59
C VAL A 233 14.97 60.03 -5.16
N ALA A 234 13.90 60.46 -4.49
CA ALA A 234 13.81 60.60 -3.05
C ALA A 234 13.22 59.32 -2.45
N VAL A 235 13.99 58.61 -1.63
CA VAL A 235 13.55 57.38 -0.97
C VAL A 235 13.29 57.69 0.50
N LYS A 236 12.02 57.79 0.88
CA LYS A 236 11.59 57.96 2.27
C LYS A 236 11.52 56.60 2.96
N LYS A 237 12.43 56.36 3.90
CA LYS A 237 12.43 55.21 4.81
C LYS A 237 11.63 55.58 6.05
N ILE A 238 10.52 54.88 6.27
CA ILE A 238 9.68 55.10 7.44
C ILE A 238 10.31 54.39 8.63
N THR A 239 10.53 55.15 9.70
CA THR A 239 11.05 54.64 10.97
C THR A 239 9.93 54.77 11.99
N SER A 240 9.14 53.72 12.20
CA SER A 240 8.14 53.68 13.27
C SER A 240 8.56 52.68 14.34
N ASN A 241 8.51 53.11 15.60
CA ASN A 241 8.68 52.22 16.76
C ASN A 241 7.42 51.35 16.98
N ASP A 242 6.27 51.81 16.50
CA ASP A 242 5.02 51.06 16.48
C ASP A 242 4.72 50.56 15.06
N THR A 243 5.00 49.29 14.84
CA THR A 243 4.88 48.65 13.52
C THR A 243 3.45 48.62 12.98
N LEU A 244 2.42 48.65 13.82
CA LEU A 244 1.01 48.63 13.40
C LEU A 244 0.55 50.03 12.98
N LYS A 245 0.89 51.05 13.78
CA LYS A 245 0.59 52.45 13.47
C LYS A 245 1.32 52.91 12.20
N GLY A 246 2.59 52.56 12.06
CA GLY A 246 3.41 52.90 10.89
C GLY A 246 2.91 52.25 9.59
N THR A 247 2.34 51.04 9.63
CA THR A 247 1.72 50.44 8.44
C THR A 247 0.42 51.11 8.03
N ARG A 248 -0.39 51.56 9.00
CA ARG A 248 -1.65 52.26 8.71
C ARG A 248 -1.41 53.65 8.14
N GLU A 249 -0.47 54.40 8.70
CA GLU A 249 -0.08 55.72 8.18
C GLU A 249 0.55 55.60 6.79
N PHE A 250 1.38 54.58 6.55
CA PHE A 250 1.93 54.29 5.23
C PHE A 250 0.84 53.98 4.20
N ALA A 251 -0.13 53.11 4.52
CA ALA A 251 -1.22 52.78 3.63
C ALA A 251 -2.06 54.02 3.25
N ALA A 252 -2.42 54.85 4.24
CA ALA A 252 -3.16 56.09 4.01
C ALA A 252 -2.39 57.10 3.16
N GLU A 253 -1.06 57.20 3.34
CA GLU A 253 -0.19 58.07 2.55
C GLU A 253 -0.06 57.59 1.10
N ILE A 254 0.12 56.28 0.88
CA ILE A 254 0.17 55.69 -0.47
C ILE A 254 -1.16 55.86 -1.20
N GLU A 255 -2.30 55.64 -0.53
CA GLU A 255 -3.62 55.85 -1.13
C GLU A 255 -3.86 57.30 -1.52
N SER A 256 -3.48 58.23 -0.64
CA SER A 256 -3.67 59.67 -0.88
C SER A 256 -2.77 60.20 -1.99
N LEU A 257 -1.49 59.80 -2.03
CA LEU A 257 -0.51 60.34 -2.99
C LEU A 257 -0.40 59.53 -4.27
N GLY A 258 -0.78 58.25 -4.27
CA GLY A 258 -0.78 57.40 -5.47
C GLY A 258 -1.78 57.88 -6.53
N ARG A 259 -2.85 58.56 -6.10
CA ARG A 259 -3.89 59.12 -6.98
C ARG A 259 -3.66 60.58 -7.38
N LEU A 260 -2.68 61.27 -6.78
CA LEU A 260 -2.40 62.69 -7.03
C LEU A 260 -1.34 62.85 -8.13
N ARG A 261 -1.78 63.19 -9.35
CA ARG A 261 -0.90 63.51 -10.48
C ARG A 261 -1.10 64.96 -10.91
N HIS A 262 -0.15 65.83 -10.59
CA HIS A 262 -0.18 67.23 -11.02
C HIS A 262 1.23 67.71 -11.36
N LYS A 263 1.35 68.57 -12.39
CA LYS A 263 2.64 69.10 -12.91
C LYS A 263 3.49 69.87 -11.89
N ASN A 264 2.89 70.33 -10.79
CA ASN A 264 3.55 71.10 -9.73
C ASN A 264 3.67 70.32 -8.41
N LEU A 265 3.38 69.02 -8.40
CA LEU A 265 3.48 68.15 -7.21
C LEU A 265 4.43 66.99 -7.49
N VAL A 266 5.18 66.61 -6.45
CA VAL A 266 6.09 65.45 -6.50
C VAL A 266 5.26 64.19 -6.73
N ASN A 267 5.57 63.45 -7.78
CA ASN A 267 4.81 62.26 -8.15
C ASN A 267 5.36 61.01 -7.42
N LEU A 268 4.47 60.26 -6.79
CA LEU A 268 4.80 58.97 -6.20
C LEU A 268 4.99 57.94 -7.31
N GLN A 269 6.20 57.37 -7.39
CA GLN A 269 6.58 56.47 -8.48
C GLN A 269 6.51 55.00 -8.09
N GLY A 270 6.59 54.74 -6.79
CA GLY A 270 6.43 53.40 -6.29
C GLY A 270 6.68 53.26 -4.81
N HIS A 271 6.42 52.06 -4.34
CA HIS A 271 6.57 51.70 -2.95
C HIS A 271 7.25 50.33 -2.81
N CYS A 272 7.85 50.09 -1.66
CA CYS A 272 8.46 48.82 -1.31
C CYS A 272 7.96 48.39 0.06
N PHE A 273 7.40 47.18 0.10
CA PHE A 273 6.98 46.52 1.33
C PHE A 273 7.71 45.18 1.47
N GLU A 274 8.51 45.04 2.53
CA GLU A 274 9.23 43.81 2.86
C GLU A 274 8.93 43.39 4.30
N LEU A 275 8.37 42.19 4.45
CA LEU A 275 8.18 41.52 5.74
C LEU A 275 9.50 40.87 6.14
N GLY A 276 10.14 41.39 7.19
CA GLY A 276 11.35 40.78 7.74
C GLY A 276 11.08 39.34 8.17
N THR A 277 11.70 38.37 7.48
CA THR A 277 11.53 36.93 7.69
C THR A 277 12.58 36.33 8.64
N LYS A 278 13.09 37.10 9.61
CA LYS A 278 13.97 36.57 10.67
C LYS A 278 13.43 36.95 12.06
N ILE A 279 13.39 35.94 12.93
CA ILE A 279 12.79 35.90 14.29
C ILE A 279 13.55 36.78 15.31
N GLN A 280 14.31 37.77 14.86
CA GLN A 280 14.91 38.82 15.69
C GLN A 280 14.87 40.10 14.87
N TYR A 281 14.38 41.19 15.47
CA TYR A 281 13.94 42.46 14.85
C TYR A 281 12.51 42.44 14.29
N HIS A 282 11.53 42.55 15.19
CA HIS A 282 10.13 42.86 14.84
C HIS A 282 10.00 44.35 14.44
N GLN A 283 10.66 44.77 13.35
CA GLN A 283 10.50 46.09 12.75
C GLN A 283 10.07 45.91 11.29
N ARG A 284 8.79 46.19 11.00
CA ARG A 284 8.27 46.33 9.64
C ARG A 284 8.99 47.51 8.98
N ARG A 285 9.61 47.32 7.81
CA ARG A 285 10.31 48.38 7.08
C ARG A 285 9.45 48.81 5.90
N CYS A 286 8.77 49.95 6.03
CA CYS A 286 8.04 50.56 4.92
C CYS A 286 8.94 51.60 4.25
N ILE A 287 9.11 51.50 2.93
CA ILE A 287 9.93 52.45 2.16
C ILE A 287 9.13 52.94 0.96
N ARG A 288 9.16 54.25 0.75
CA ARG A 288 8.54 54.94 -0.37
C ARG A 288 9.61 55.56 -1.27
N ALA A 289 9.39 55.58 -2.59
CA ALA A 289 10.27 56.26 -3.53
C ALA A 289 9.47 57.27 -4.38
N ASP A 290 9.84 58.54 -4.28
CA ASP A 290 9.31 59.68 -5.01
C ASP A 290 10.35 60.15 -6.05
N ILE A 291 9.94 60.65 -7.22
CA ILE A 291 10.87 61.33 -8.16
C ILE A 291 10.69 62.84 -8.01
N PHE A 292 11.80 63.56 -7.81
CA PHE A 292 11.83 64.99 -8.07
C PHE A 292 12.01 65.17 -9.58
N THR A 293 11.01 65.71 -10.25
CA THR A 293 11.16 66.30 -11.59
C THR A 293 11.42 67.78 -11.46
#